data_AF-A0A7C7LYH6-F1
#
_entry.id   AF-A0A7C7LYH6-F1
#
_cell.length_a   1.000
_cell.length_b   1.000
_cell.length_c   1.000
_cell.angle_alpha   90.00
_cell.angle_beta   90.00
_cell.angle_gamma   90.00
#
_symmetry.space_group_name_H-M   'P 1'
#
loop_
_entity.id
_entity.type
_entity.pdbx_description
1 polymer ?
#
loop_
_entity_poly.entity_id
_entity_poly.type
_entity_poly.pdbx_seq_one_letter_code
_entity_poly.pdbx_strand_id
1 'polypeptide(L)'
;MSDQYSKPFIPVIQKTSTLVRMAVMAVVVFAVAFFSRVEIISETYETKVNAAGQMAKAMEMLKEVRLEKGVFVDIENDPNETGLVGSQFSLTTTDEGDLDAKLTTLDPNFAAAMVELLDQAGLQSGDTIAVMLTGSMPGANMAMLIACDAMNIHP
;
A
#
# COMPACT_ATOMS: atom_id res chain seq x y z
N MET A 1 45.17 38.45 -34.03
CA MET A 1 44.67 37.11 -33.64
C MET A 1 44.76 37.02 -32.12
N SER A 2 43.61 36.79 -31.50
CA SER A 2 43.31 36.90 -30.08
C SER A 2 44.03 35.85 -29.24
N ASP A 3 45.01 36.27 -28.44
CA ASP A 3 45.69 35.40 -27.46
C ASP A 3 44.93 35.40 -26.11
N GLN A 4 43.62 35.16 -26.19
CA GLN A 4 42.70 35.24 -25.05
C GLN A 4 42.61 33.91 -24.27
N TYR A 5 43.48 32.94 -24.57
CA TYR A 5 43.48 31.60 -23.99
C TYR A 5 44.86 31.19 -23.47
N SER A 6 45.34 31.76 -22.37
CA SER A 6 46.53 31.19 -21.68
C SER A 6 46.59 31.43 -20.17
N LYS A 7 45.46 31.66 -19.50
CA LYS A 7 45.43 31.51 -18.04
C LYS A 7 45.03 30.07 -17.71
N PRO A 8 45.96 29.19 -17.27
CA PRO A 8 45.58 27.89 -16.76
C PRO A 8 44.58 28.12 -15.62
N PHE A 9 43.49 27.36 -15.60
CA PHE A 9 42.52 27.39 -14.51
C PHE A 9 43.26 27.04 -13.22
N ILE A 10 43.53 28.04 -12.38
CA ILE A 10 44.20 27.84 -11.10
C ILE A 10 43.09 27.38 -10.14
N PRO A 11 43.08 26.13 -9.68
CA PRO A 11 42.08 25.70 -8.72
C PRO A 11 42.19 26.57 -7.47
N VAL A 12 41.09 27.26 -7.14
CA VAL A 12 40.99 28.27 -6.06
C VAL A 12 41.21 27.65 -4.66
N ILE A 13 41.29 26.32 -4.56
CA ILE A 13 41.54 25.58 -3.31
C ILE A 13 43.03 25.28 -3.19
N GLN A 14 43.78 26.19 -2.57
CA GLN A 14 45.23 26.05 -2.37
C GLN A 14 45.62 25.37 -1.04
N LYS A 15 44.67 25.19 -0.10
CA LYS A 15 44.96 24.65 1.24
C LYS A 15 44.04 23.49 1.57
N THR A 16 44.63 22.36 1.96
CA THR A 16 43.92 21.17 2.48
C THR A 16 43.04 21.51 3.68
N SER A 17 43.38 22.52 4.47
CA SER A 17 42.54 23.00 5.58
C SER A 17 41.18 23.56 5.14
N THR A 18 41.08 24.14 3.93
CA THR A 18 39.80 24.60 3.38
C THR A 18 38.90 23.41 3.02
N LEU A 19 39.46 22.36 2.42
CA LEU A 19 38.76 21.10 2.13
C LEU A 19 38.24 20.44 3.41
N VAL A 20 39.06 20.37 4.45
CA VAL A 20 38.66 19.79 5.75
C VAL A 20 37.50 20.58 6.37
N ARG A 21 37.52 21.91 6.33
CA ARG A 21 36.41 22.74 6.84
C ARG A 21 35.12 22.53 6.05
N MET A 22 35.21 22.46 4.72
CA MET A 22 34.05 22.17 3.87
C MET A 22 33.47 20.78 4.15
N ALA A 23 34.33 19.78 4.35
CA ALA A 23 33.91 18.42 4.69
C ALA A 23 33.21 18.38 6.05
N VAL A 24 33.78 19.01 7.08
CA VAL A 24 33.16 19.11 8.41
C VAL A 24 31.82 19.84 8.33
N MET A 25 31.76 20.96 7.61
CA MET A 25 30.52 21.72 7.40
C MET A 25 29.45 20.85 6.71
N ALA A 26 29.82 20.09 5.68
CA ALA A 26 28.91 19.19 4.98
C ALA A 26 28.37 18.09 5.90
N VAL A 27 29.23 17.49 6.75
CA VAL A 27 28.80 16.48 7.73
C VAL A 27 27.86 17.09 8.77
N VAL A 28 28.13 18.30 9.25
CA VAL A 28 27.27 18.99 10.22
C VAL A 28 25.90 19.29 9.61
N VAL A 29 25.85 19.83 8.39
CA VAL A 29 24.58 20.12 7.70
C VAL A 29 23.80 18.83 7.43
N PHE A 30 24.48 17.75 7.00
CA PHE A 30 23.85 16.44 6.81
C PHE A 30 23.30 15.89 8.12
N ALA A 31 24.06 15.96 9.21
CA ALA A 31 23.62 15.50 10.52
C ALA A 31 22.38 16.26 10.98
N VAL A 32 22.40 17.60 10.92
CA VAL A 32 21.23 18.42 11.27
C VAL A 32 20.01 18.06 10.42
N ALA A 33 20.17 17.91 9.10
CA ALA A 33 19.09 17.52 8.20
C ALA A 33 18.55 16.10 8.50
N PHE A 34 19.43 15.17 8.86
CA PHE A 34 19.05 13.80 9.18
C PHE A 34 18.31 13.71 10.53
N PHE A 35 18.80 14.39 11.56
CA PHE A 35 18.18 14.41 12.89
C PHE A 35 16.94 15.30 12.98
N SER A 36 16.76 16.24 12.04
CA SER A 36 15.56 17.09 11.97
C SER A 36 14.36 16.41 11.33
N ARG A 37 14.45 15.12 10.96
CA ARG A 37 13.32 14.38 10.39
C ARG A 37 12.26 14.13 11.46
N VAL A 38 11.02 14.48 11.14
CA VAL A 38 9.84 14.14 11.94
C VAL A 38 9.12 13.03 11.17
N GLU A 39 8.86 11.91 11.84
CA GLU A 39 8.00 10.86 11.30
C GLU A 39 6.54 11.26 11.53
N ILE A 40 5.79 11.45 10.43
CA ILE A 40 4.36 11.72 10.48
C ILE A 40 3.66 10.37 10.34
N ILE A 41 3.22 9.81 11.46
CA ILE A 41 2.43 8.60 11.49
C ILE A 41 0.97 8.99 11.31
N SER A 42 0.26 8.30 10.42
CA SER A 42 -1.18 8.49 10.22
C SER A 42 -1.93 8.10 11.49
N GLU A 43 -2.94 8.88 11.88
CA GLU A 43 -3.76 8.59 13.06
C GLU A 43 -4.44 7.21 12.95
N THR A 44 -4.75 6.77 11.74
CA THR A 44 -5.37 5.46 11.44
C THR A 44 -4.36 4.32 11.24
N TYR A 45 -3.07 4.54 11.51
CA TYR A 45 -2.01 3.54 11.26
C TYR A 45 -2.30 2.18 11.92
N GLU A 46 -2.61 2.18 13.22
CA GLU A 46 -2.90 0.94 13.96
C GLU A 46 -4.15 0.23 13.42
N THR A 47 -5.20 0.99 13.10
CA THR A 47 -6.44 0.47 12.52
C THR A 47 -6.20 -0.18 11.16
N LYS A 48 -5.36 0.45 10.31
CA LYS A 48 -4.95 -0.09 9.01
C LYS A 48 -4.18 -1.40 9.15
N VAL A 49 -3.18 -1.44 10.03
CA VAL A 49 -2.38 -2.65 10.29
C VAL A 49 -3.27 -3.78 10.81
N ASN A 50 -4.18 -3.46 11.72
CA ASN A 50 -5.15 -4.41 12.25
C ASN A 50 -6.06 -4.95 11.14
N ALA A 51 -6.69 -4.08 10.35
CA ALA A 51 -7.60 -4.46 9.27
C ALA A 51 -6.91 -5.33 8.21
N ALA A 52 -5.69 -4.98 7.79
CA ALA A 52 -4.90 -5.81 6.87
C ALA A 52 -4.57 -7.19 7.47
N GLY A 53 -4.20 -7.24 8.76
CA GLY A 53 -3.96 -8.50 9.46
C GLY A 53 -5.20 -9.37 9.60
N GLN A 54 -6.38 -8.78 9.81
CA GLN A 54 -7.65 -9.49 9.84
C GLN A 54 -8.01 -10.04 8.45
N MET A 55 -7.82 -9.25 7.39
CA MET A 55 -8.10 -9.68 6.02
C MET A 55 -7.20 -10.85 5.60
N ALA A 56 -5.91 -10.79 5.92
CA ALA A 56 -4.99 -11.90 5.66
C ALA A 56 -5.48 -13.22 6.29
N LYS A 57 -5.90 -13.18 7.56
CA LYS A 57 -6.44 -14.36 8.27
C LYS A 57 -7.75 -14.86 7.66
N ALA A 58 -8.64 -13.95 7.29
CA ALA A 58 -9.93 -14.30 6.67
C ALA A 58 -9.73 -14.93 5.29
N MET A 59 -8.79 -14.40 4.51
CA MET A 59 -8.41 -14.97 3.21
C MET A 59 -7.82 -16.37 3.35
N GLU A 60 -6.90 -16.57 4.30
CA GLU A 60 -6.31 -17.89 4.59
C GLU A 60 -7.38 -18.91 4.98
N MET A 61 -8.28 -18.57 5.91
CA MET A 61 -9.41 -19.42 6.29
C MET A 61 -10.27 -19.78 5.07
N LEU A 62 -10.61 -18.82 4.22
CA LEU A 62 -11.45 -19.07 3.05
C LEU A 62 -10.74 -19.92 2.00
N LYS A 63 -9.42 -19.73 1.82
CA LYS A 63 -8.59 -20.56 0.95
C LYS A 63 -8.65 -22.02 1.42
N GLU A 64 -8.42 -22.28 2.71
CA GLU A 64 -8.48 -23.63 3.28
C GLU A 64 -9.83 -24.29 3.03
N VAL A 65 -10.93 -23.61 3.35
CA VAL A 65 -12.30 -24.12 3.13
C VAL A 65 -12.58 -24.42 1.66
N ARG A 66 -12.02 -23.64 0.73
CA ARG A 66 -12.20 -23.87 -0.72
C ARG A 66 -11.37 -25.05 -1.20
N LEU A 67 -10.13 -25.19 -0.72
CA LEU A 67 -9.28 -26.34 -1.03
C LEU A 67 -9.89 -27.65 -0.52
N GLU A 68 -10.47 -27.66 0.69
CA GLU A 68 -11.20 -28.82 1.24
C GLU A 68 -12.38 -29.23 0.35
N LYS A 69 -13.02 -28.26 -0.31
CA LYS A 69 -14.13 -28.50 -1.25
C LYS A 69 -13.66 -28.89 -2.66
N GLY A 70 -12.36 -29.09 -2.86
CA GLY A 70 -11.79 -29.48 -4.15
C GLY A 70 -11.76 -28.35 -5.18
N VAL A 71 -11.80 -27.09 -4.75
CA VAL A 71 -11.59 -25.95 -5.65
C VAL A 71 -10.10 -25.80 -5.90
N PHE A 72 -9.68 -26.01 -7.15
CA PHE A 72 -8.29 -25.86 -7.54
C PHE A 72 -7.90 -24.38 -7.70
N VAL A 73 -6.68 -24.05 -7.31
CA VAL A 73 -6.09 -22.73 -7.53
C VAL A 73 -5.57 -22.67 -8.96
N ASP A 74 -6.04 -21.68 -9.71
CA ASP A 74 -5.53 -21.40 -11.05
C ASP A 74 -4.29 -20.53 -10.94
N ILE A 75 -3.11 -21.13 -11.01
CA ILE A 75 -1.82 -20.44 -10.81
C ILE A 75 -1.57 -19.37 -11.88
N GLU A 76 -2.17 -19.51 -13.07
CA GLU A 76 -2.01 -18.52 -14.15
C GLU A 76 -2.79 -17.24 -13.83
N ASN A 77 -4.03 -17.38 -13.34
CA ASN A 77 -4.91 -16.25 -13.04
C ASN A 77 -4.88 -15.79 -11.57
N ASP A 78 -4.30 -16.58 -10.67
CA ASP A 78 -4.15 -16.32 -9.23
C ASP A 78 -2.69 -16.59 -8.81
N PRO A 79 -1.74 -15.75 -9.26
CA PRO A 79 -0.31 -15.96 -9.03
C PRO A 79 0.10 -15.87 -7.55
N ASN A 80 -0.72 -15.22 -6.71
CA ASN A 80 -0.53 -15.14 -5.26
C ASN A 80 -1.15 -16.33 -4.53
N GLU A 81 -1.69 -17.30 -5.28
CA GLU A 81 -2.35 -18.51 -4.79
C GLU A 81 -3.40 -18.21 -3.71
N THR A 82 -4.16 -17.14 -3.87
CA THR A 82 -5.14 -16.73 -2.86
C THR A 82 -6.27 -17.77 -2.74
N GLY A 83 -6.55 -18.50 -3.81
CA GLY A 83 -7.66 -19.45 -3.92
C GLY A 83 -9.02 -18.76 -3.99
N LEU A 84 -9.04 -17.43 -4.17
CA LEU A 84 -10.26 -16.61 -4.15
C LEU A 84 -10.64 -16.08 -5.53
N VAL A 85 -9.76 -16.22 -6.53
CA VAL A 85 -10.10 -15.98 -7.94
C VAL A 85 -11.09 -17.07 -8.40
N GLY A 86 -12.23 -16.63 -8.95
CA GLY A 86 -13.29 -17.51 -9.44
C GLY A 86 -13.03 -18.03 -10.85
N SER A 87 -13.91 -18.91 -11.35
CA SER A 87 -13.86 -19.36 -12.73
C SER A 87 -14.08 -18.21 -13.71
N GLN A 88 -13.43 -18.27 -14.87
CA GLN A 88 -13.58 -17.25 -15.92
C GLN A 88 -15.04 -17.08 -16.37
N PHE A 89 -15.78 -18.18 -16.48
CA PHE A 89 -17.20 -18.18 -16.82
C PHE A 89 -18.03 -18.93 -15.77
N SER A 90 -19.24 -18.44 -15.55
CA SER A 90 -20.24 -19.00 -14.64
C SER A 90 -21.65 -18.75 -15.20
N LEU A 91 -22.65 -19.43 -14.66
CA LEU A 91 -24.07 -19.20 -15.02
C LEU A 91 -24.55 -17.77 -14.68
N THR A 92 -23.80 -17.03 -13.87
CA THR A 92 -24.08 -15.65 -13.45
C THR A 92 -23.13 -14.63 -14.10
N THR A 93 -22.34 -15.03 -15.09
CA THR A 93 -21.44 -14.11 -15.79
C THR A 93 -22.25 -13.15 -16.66
N THR A 94 -22.12 -11.85 -16.39
CA THR A 94 -22.80 -10.79 -17.15
C THR A 94 -21.86 -10.05 -18.11
N ASP A 95 -20.57 -10.00 -17.81
CA ASP A 95 -19.53 -9.32 -18.59
C ASP A 95 -18.13 -9.89 -18.25
N GLU A 96 -17.14 -9.60 -19.10
CA GLU A 96 -15.73 -9.87 -18.82
C GLU A 96 -15.19 -8.83 -17.81
N GLY A 97 -14.83 -9.28 -16.61
CA GLY A 97 -14.24 -8.41 -15.58
C GLY A 97 -12.72 -8.28 -15.73
N ASP A 98 -12.16 -7.17 -15.26
CA ASP A 98 -10.73 -6.93 -15.20
C ASP A 98 -10.06 -7.82 -14.12
N LEU A 99 -9.10 -8.66 -14.52
CA LEU A 99 -8.38 -9.55 -13.60
C LEU A 99 -7.47 -8.76 -12.66
N ASP A 100 -6.79 -7.72 -13.13
CA ASP A 100 -5.86 -6.92 -12.32
C ASP A 100 -6.61 -6.20 -11.20
N ALA A 101 -7.80 -5.68 -11.50
CA ALA A 101 -8.69 -5.11 -10.50
C ALA A 101 -9.05 -6.13 -9.42
N LYS A 102 -9.42 -7.36 -9.82
CA LYS A 102 -9.77 -8.43 -8.88
C LYS A 102 -8.59 -8.81 -7.98
N LEU A 103 -7.41 -9.02 -8.57
CA LEU A 103 -6.18 -9.36 -7.85
C LEU A 103 -5.78 -8.25 -6.87
N THR A 104 -5.96 -6.99 -7.26
CA THR A 104 -5.70 -5.85 -6.36
C THR A 104 -6.56 -5.92 -5.10
N THR A 105 -7.83 -6.32 -5.23
CA THR A 105 -8.73 -6.47 -4.06
C THR A 105 -8.42 -7.70 -3.20
N LEU A 106 -7.53 -8.57 -3.66
CA LEU A 106 -7.05 -9.75 -2.95
C LEU A 106 -5.67 -9.51 -2.29
N ASP A 107 -5.19 -8.28 -2.25
CA ASP A 107 -4.12 -7.88 -1.33
C ASP A 107 -4.74 -7.57 0.05
N PRO A 108 -4.27 -8.17 1.16
CA PRO A 108 -4.76 -7.84 2.50
C PRO A 108 -4.69 -6.34 2.84
N ASN A 109 -3.74 -5.59 2.27
CA ASN A 109 -3.65 -4.14 2.44
C ASN A 109 -4.84 -3.38 1.83
N PHE A 110 -5.66 -4.03 1.01
CA PHE A 110 -6.89 -3.43 0.49
C PHE A 110 -7.88 -3.10 1.62
N ALA A 111 -7.91 -3.88 2.72
CA ALA A 111 -8.67 -3.52 3.92
C ALA A 111 -8.15 -2.23 4.58
N ALA A 112 -6.82 -2.06 4.66
CA ALA A 112 -6.22 -0.81 5.14
C ALA A 112 -6.57 0.38 4.23
N ALA A 113 -6.63 0.17 2.92
CA ALA A 113 -7.06 1.19 1.98
C ALA A 113 -8.54 1.57 2.21
N MET A 114 -9.41 0.61 2.50
CA MET A 114 -10.81 0.90 2.85
C MET A 114 -10.91 1.71 4.15
N VAL A 115 -10.12 1.39 5.19
CA VAL A 115 -10.04 2.20 6.42
C VAL A 115 -9.69 3.65 6.10
N GLU A 116 -8.69 3.87 5.24
CA GLU A 116 -8.30 5.22 4.83
C GLU A 116 -9.43 5.95 4.08
N LEU A 117 -10.14 5.27 3.18
CA LEU A 117 -11.23 5.89 2.44
C LEU A 117 -12.40 6.27 3.34
N LEU A 118 -12.72 5.44 4.34
CA LEU A 118 -13.77 5.74 5.32
C LEU A 118 -13.37 6.91 6.23
N ASP A 119 -12.12 6.93 6.68
CA ASP A 119 -11.56 8.03 7.48
C ASP A 119 -11.56 9.35 6.70
N GLN A 120 -11.13 9.33 5.43
CA GLN A 120 -11.18 10.50 4.53
C GLN A 120 -12.62 10.97 4.23
N ALA A 121 -13.58 10.05 4.24
CA ALA A 121 -15.01 10.38 4.13
C ALA A 121 -15.59 10.97 5.43
N GLY A 122 -14.81 11.04 6.50
CA GLY A 122 -15.19 11.65 7.78
C GLY A 122 -16.07 10.75 8.66
N LEU A 123 -16.06 9.44 8.40
CA LEU A 123 -16.82 8.47 9.20
C LEU A 123 -16.20 8.28 10.58
N GLN A 124 -17.07 8.15 11.57
CA GLN A 124 -16.69 7.97 12.97
C GLN A 124 -17.24 6.65 13.51
N SER A 125 -16.62 6.19 14.60
CA SER A 125 -17.10 5.02 15.35
C SER A 125 -18.56 5.20 15.78
N GLY A 126 -19.39 4.20 15.49
CA GLY A 126 -20.83 4.19 15.74
C GLY A 126 -21.68 4.67 14.56
N ASP A 127 -21.08 5.17 13.48
CA ASP A 127 -21.81 5.54 12.27
C ASP A 127 -22.44 4.31 11.60
N THR A 128 -23.50 4.54 10.84
CA THR A 128 -24.18 3.51 10.04
C THR A 128 -24.13 3.89 8.58
N ILE A 129 -23.69 2.97 7.74
CA ILE A 129 -23.62 3.13 6.29
C ILE A 129 -24.44 2.04 5.61
N ALA A 130 -24.71 2.20 4.32
CA ALA A 130 -25.27 1.14 3.49
C ALA A 130 -24.18 0.64 2.54
N VAL A 131 -23.86 -0.65 2.60
CA VAL A 131 -22.85 -1.25 1.73
C VAL A 131 -23.51 -2.12 0.66
N MET A 132 -23.19 -1.88 -0.61
CA MET A 132 -23.57 -2.75 -1.72
C MET A 132 -22.42 -3.71 -2.04
N LEU A 133 -22.69 -5.01 -1.89
CA LEU A 133 -21.72 -6.07 -2.18
C LEU A 133 -21.99 -6.68 -3.55
N THR A 134 -20.93 -7.11 -4.24
CA THR A 134 -21.03 -7.76 -5.55
C THR A 134 -20.36 -9.12 -5.56
N GLY A 135 -20.96 -10.11 -6.23
CA GLY A 135 -20.36 -11.44 -6.40
C GLY A 135 -19.07 -11.43 -7.22
N SER A 136 -18.81 -10.39 -8.01
CA SER A 136 -17.60 -10.28 -8.84
C SER A 136 -16.35 -9.87 -8.08
N MET A 137 -16.49 -9.27 -6.88
CA MET A 137 -15.40 -8.68 -6.08
C MET A 137 -15.40 -9.20 -4.63
N PRO A 138 -15.18 -10.51 -4.41
CA PRO A 138 -15.19 -11.06 -3.05
C PRO A 138 -14.11 -10.46 -2.14
N GLY A 139 -12.94 -10.12 -2.68
CA GLY A 139 -11.86 -9.45 -1.93
C GLY A 139 -12.27 -8.06 -1.43
N ALA A 140 -12.87 -7.24 -2.30
CA ALA A 140 -13.36 -5.91 -1.94
C ALA A 140 -14.48 -5.97 -0.88
N ASN A 141 -15.42 -6.90 -1.03
CA ASN A 141 -16.50 -7.09 -0.06
C ASN A 141 -15.94 -7.41 1.33
N MET A 142 -14.96 -8.31 1.39
CA MET A 142 -14.29 -8.69 2.63
C MET A 142 -13.54 -7.51 3.24
N ALA A 143 -12.75 -6.80 2.43
CA ALA A 143 -12.00 -5.62 2.85
C ALA A 143 -12.91 -4.54 3.45
N MET A 144 -14.05 -4.27 2.81
CA MET A 144 -15.01 -3.27 3.27
C MET A 144 -15.63 -3.65 4.62
N LEU A 145 -16.08 -4.89 4.77
CA LEU A 145 -16.67 -5.37 6.03
C LEU A 145 -15.65 -5.38 7.18
N ILE A 146 -14.41 -5.78 6.90
CA ILE A 146 -13.31 -5.75 7.88
C ILE A 146 -12.95 -4.32 8.27
N ALA A 147 -12.91 -3.39 7.32
CA ALA A 147 -12.67 -1.99 7.62
C ALA A 147 -13.78 -1.39 8.50
N CYS A 148 -15.05 -1.74 8.23
CA CYS A 148 -16.16 -1.34 9.07
C CYS A 148 -16.03 -1.88 10.49
N ASP A 149 -15.71 -3.16 10.66
CA ASP A 149 -15.48 -3.76 11.97
C ASP A 149 -14.31 -3.10 12.71
N ALA A 150 -13.17 -2.91 12.04
CA ALA A 150 -11.98 -2.27 12.60
C ALA A 150 -12.22 -0.82 13.05
N MET A 151 -13.12 -0.11 12.37
CA MET A 151 -13.51 1.28 12.70
C MET A 151 -14.75 1.37 13.60
N ASN A 152 -15.36 0.23 13.96
CA ASN A 152 -16.65 0.16 14.67
C ASN A 152 -17.77 0.94 13.95
N ILE A 153 -17.85 0.80 12.63
CA ILE A 153 -18.92 1.31 11.77
C ILE A 153 -19.90 0.17 11.49
N HIS A 154 -21.19 0.46 11.48
CA HIS A 154 -22.25 -0.50 11.17
C HIS A 154 -22.57 -0.47 9.66
N PRO A 155 -22.22 -1.52 8.89
CA PRO A 155 -22.47 -1.60 7.44
C PRO A 155 -23.89 -2.07 7.07
#